data_AF-A0A183KIH4-F1
#
_entry.id   AF-A0A183KIH4-F1
#
_cell.length_a   1.000
_cell.length_b   1.000
_cell.length_c   1.000
_cell.angle_alpha   90.00
_cell.angle_beta   90.00
_cell.angle_gamma   90.00
#
_symmetry.space_group_name_H-M   'P 1'
#
loop_
_entity.id
_entity.type
_entity.pdbx_description
1 polymer ?
#
loop_
_entity_poly.entity_id
_entity_poly.type
_entity_poly.pdbx_seq_one_letter_code
_entity_poly.pdbx_strand_id
1 'polypeptide(L)'
;MPSGFLTAENDFPVGSKSKASFFMKKSKEAIPKDGVLVPVLSNKKNYSSWPSVVYEDVIKYAHGLKRQTDIVVGQAKGKTFLPLPIEQERLKEHVKEGKVNRSFIYAIESLVIDWSHQIHKVLLRDSSQPLLSGLHPTPLVELDFWKAKVANLENIYSQLCTPKVKQMAQILEQANSSYFVPFKEMFKSIVTGFYPLTNVRGRAASNEILDVLSSPCAGGAAMCFTVLNRVCESFGCHCYILLFGQYGLG
;
A
#
# COMPACT_ATOMS: atom_id res chain seq x y z
N MET A 1 14.99 -8.36 -36.80
CA MET A 1 15.81 -8.01 -35.62
C MET A 1 16.37 -9.30 -35.06
N PRO A 2 17.69 -9.53 -35.07
CA PRO A 2 18.23 -10.77 -34.52
C PRO A 2 18.03 -10.77 -33.00
N SER A 3 17.38 -11.82 -32.52
CA SER A 3 17.04 -12.04 -31.12
C SER A 3 18.32 -12.25 -30.29
N GLY A 4 18.56 -11.43 -29.27
CA GLY A 4 19.47 -11.78 -28.16
C GLY A 4 20.84 -11.10 -28.10
N PHE A 5 20.97 -9.83 -28.48
CA PHE A 5 22.22 -9.07 -28.23
C PHE A 5 22.37 -8.73 -26.74
N LEU A 6 23.54 -9.01 -26.15
CA LEU A 6 23.90 -8.59 -24.80
C LEU A 6 24.63 -7.24 -24.88
N THR A 7 24.11 -6.21 -24.23
CA THR A 7 24.77 -4.91 -24.08
C THR A 7 25.41 -4.80 -22.70
N ALA A 8 26.68 -4.37 -22.66
CA ALA A 8 27.38 -4.05 -21.43
C ALA A 8 27.22 -2.54 -21.18
N GLU A 9 26.34 -2.19 -20.25
CA GLU A 9 26.04 -0.81 -19.86
C GLU A 9 26.00 -0.70 -18.34
N ASN A 10 26.29 0.49 -17.84
CA ASN A 10 26.21 0.79 -16.40
C ASN A 10 24.81 1.29 -15.99
N ASP A 11 23.95 1.59 -16.96
CA ASP A 11 22.60 2.09 -16.72
C ASP A 11 21.60 0.95 -16.49
N PHE A 12 20.56 1.23 -15.71
CA PHE A 12 19.50 0.26 -15.46
C PHE A 12 18.69 0.00 -16.73
N PRO A 13 18.37 -1.27 -17.05
CA PRO A 13 17.62 -1.57 -18.26
C PRO A 13 16.17 -1.09 -18.12
N VAL A 14 15.69 -0.36 -19.13
CA VAL A 14 14.36 0.30 -19.11
C VAL A 14 13.21 -0.66 -19.45
N GLY A 15 13.50 -1.86 -19.98
CA GLY A 15 12.49 -2.83 -20.42
C GLY A 15 12.02 -3.77 -19.30
N SER A 16 10.71 -3.94 -19.16
CA SER A 16 10.09 -4.85 -18.17
C SER A 16 10.44 -6.34 -18.34
N LYS A 17 10.99 -6.72 -19.50
CA LYS A 17 11.48 -8.08 -19.81
C LYS A 17 13.02 -8.18 -19.84
N SER A 18 13.72 -7.08 -19.60
CA SER A 18 15.18 -7.03 -19.65
C SER A 18 15.78 -7.74 -18.45
N LYS A 19 16.87 -8.48 -18.68
CA LYS A 19 17.62 -9.17 -17.63
C LYS A 19 18.99 -8.52 -17.52
N ALA A 20 19.36 -8.07 -16.32
CA ALA A 20 20.69 -7.57 -16.02
C ALA A 20 21.54 -8.67 -15.39
N SER A 21 22.82 -8.75 -15.79
CA SER A 21 23.83 -9.62 -15.14
C SER A 21 24.96 -8.73 -14.65
N PHE A 22 25.18 -8.74 -13.33
CA PHE A 22 26.24 -7.96 -12.70
C PHE A 22 27.47 -8.84 -12.49
N PHE A 23 28.62 -8.41 -13.01
CA PHE A 23 29.89 -9.06 -12.76
C PHE A 23 30.62 -8.29 -11.66
N MET A 24 30.63 -8.84 -10.45
CA MET A 24 31.45 -8.34 -9.35
C MET A 24 32.60 -9.32 -9.13
N LYS A 25 33.84 -8.81 -9.09
CA LYS A 25 35.02 -9.61 -8.75
C LYS A 25 34.88 -10.09 -7.30
N LYS A 26 34.61 -11.39 -7.14
CA LYS A 26 34.22 -12.00 -5.87
C LYS A 26 35.43 -12.51 -5.09
N SER A 27 35.53 -12.16 -3.81
CA SER A 27 36.09 -13.05 -2.77
C SER A 27 34.94 -13.87 -2.15
N LYS A 28 35.20 -15.16 -1.88
CA LYS A 28 34.21 -16.23 -1.56
C LYS A 28 33.09 -15.75 -0.61
N GLU A 29 31.84 -15.64 -1.08
CA GLU A 29 30.65 -16.34 -0.52
C GLU A 29 29.36 -16.09 -1.35
N ALA A 30 28.47 -17.07 -1.48
CA ALA A 30 27.25 -16.98 -2.29
C ALA A 30 26.13 -16.22 -1.58
N ILE A 31 25.45 -15.33 -2.32
CA ILE A 31 24.40 -14.43 -1.81
C ILE A 31 23.04 -14.88 -2.37
N PRO A 32 22.01 -15.16 -1.53
CA PRO A 32 20.66 -15.51 -1.96
C PRO A 32 19.93 -14.35 -2.69
N LYS A 33 18.86 -14.63 -3.44
CA LYS A 33 18.25 -13.64 -4.35
C LYS A 33 17.18 -12.71 -3.74
N ASP A 34 16.64 -13.05 -2.57
CA ASP A 34 15.61 -12.24 -1.90
C ASP A 34 16.02 -11.91 -0.48
N GLY A 35 16.03 -10.63 -0.13
CA GLY A 35 16.24 -10.18 1.25
C GLY A 35 17.65 -10.43 1.78
N VAL A 36 18.69 -10.10 1.02
CA VAL A 36 20.11 -10.27 1.42
C VAL A 36 20.51 -9.31 2.52
N LEU A 37 20.05 -8.07 2.43
CA LEU A 37 20.62 -6.97 3.18
C LEU A 37 20.50 -7.20 4.69
N VAL A 38 19.30 -7.49 5.19
CA VAL A 38 19.07 -7.66 6.63
C VAL A 38 19.77 -8.91 7.17
N PRO A 39 19.61 -10.13 6.63
CA PRO A 39 20.33 -11.32 7.12
C PRO A 39 21.85 -11.22 7.07
N VAL A 40 22.43 -10.56 6.06
CA VAL A 40 23.89 -10.36 5.97
C VAL A 40 24.38 -9.37 7.01
N LEU A 41 23.67 -8.24 7.18
CA LEU A 41 24.04 -7.22 8.15
C LEU A 41 23.71 -7.64 9.59
N SER A 42 22.68 -8.46 9.81
CA SER A 42 22.27 -9.02 11.12
C SER A 42 23.11 -10.21 11.58
N ASN A 43 24.05 -10.70 10.77
CA ASN A 43 24.94 -11.77 11.21
C ASN A 43 26.05 -11.21 12.11
N LYS A 44 25.87 -11.36 13.43
CA LYS A 44 26.85 -10.91 14.44
C LYS A 44 28.26 -11.47 14.24
N LYS A 45 28.42 -12.63 13.60
CA LYS A 45 29.75 -13.21 13.30
C LYS A 45 30.55 -12.35 12.32
N ASN A 46 29.89 -11.55 11.48
CA ASN A 46 30.54 -10.67 10.51
C ASN A 46 31.18 -9.43 11.17
N TYR A 47 30.87 -9.17 12.45
CA TYR A 47 31.22 -7.94 13.16
C TYR A 47 31.85 -8.21 14.52
N SER A 48 32.53 -9.36 14.70
CA SER A 48 33.11 -9.76 15.99
C SER A 48 34.15 -8.77 16.53
N SER A 49 34.74 -7.94 15.67
CA SER A 49 35.70 -6.88 16.03
C SER A 49 35.06 -5.50 16.25
N TRP A 50 33.76 -5.34 16.01
CA TRP A 50 33.09 -4.05 16.13
C TRP A 50 32.60 -3.81 17.56
N PRO A 51 32.65 -2.55 18.05
CA PRO A 51 31.93 -2.17 19.25
C PRO A 51 30.43 -2.45 19.11
N SER A 52 29.79 -2.88 20.20
CA SER A 52 28.37 -3.25 20.20
C SER A 52 27.45 -2.14 19.68
N VAL A 53 27.74 -0.89 20.03
CA VAL A 53 26.95 0.28 19.62
C VAL A 53 26.92 0.43 18.09
N VAL A 54 28.06 0.23 17.42
CA VAL A 54 28.16 0.35 15.96
C VAL A 54 27.39 -0.76 15.27
N TYR A 55 27.47 -1.99 15.79
CA TYR A 55 26.68 -3.11 15.29
C TYR A 55 25.18 -2.81 15.40
N GLU A 56 24.69 -2.43 16.59
CA GLU A 56 23.27 -2.12 16.81
C GLU A 56 22.77 -0.99 15.89
N ASP A 57 23.58 0.04 15.66
CA ASP A 57 23.25 1.12 14.72
C ASP A 57 23.13 0.61 13.27
N VAL A 58 24.06 -0.22 12.80
CA VAL A 58 23.99 -0.79 11.44
C VAL A 58 22.76 -1.70 11.28
N ILE A 59 22.42 -2.49 12.29
CA ILE A 59 21.19 -3.31 12.28
C ILE A 59 19.97 -2.40 12.15
N LYS A 60 19.90 -1.35 12.97
CA LYS A 60 18.80 -0.38 12.95
C LYS A 60 18.64 0.25 11.56
N TYR A 61 19.73 0.70 10.93
CA TYR A 61 19.71 1.27 9.58
C TYR A 61 19.29 0.24 8.52
N ALA A 62 19.77 -1.00 8.61
CA ALA A 62 19.41 -2.07 7.68
C ALA A 62 17.90 -2.37 7.70
N HIS A 63 17.32 -2.47 8.90
CA HIS A 63 15.88 -2.64 9.08
C HIS A 63 15.09 -1.41 8.62
N GLY A 64 15.60 -0.20 8.88
CA GLY A 64 15.02 1.05 8.39
C GLY A 64 14.96 1.09 6.86
N LEU A 65 16.04 0.73 6.18
CA LEU A 65 16.09 0.68 4.72
C LEU A 65 15.14 -0.37 4.17
N LYS A 66 15.12 -1.59 4.73
CA LYS A 66 14.15 -2.64 4.34
C LYS A 66 12.71 -2.13 4.43
N ARG A 67 12.36 -1.48 5.55
CA ARG A 67 11.03 -0.88 5.74
C ARG A 67 10.69 0.11 4.63
N GLN A 68 11.61 1.00 4.27
CA GLN A 68 11.39 1.96 3.18
C GLN A 68 11.26 1.27 1.83
N THR A 69 12.08 0.26 1.55
CA THR A 69 11.96 -0.54 0.32
C THR A 69 10.61 -1.24 0.23
N ASP A 70 10.13 -1.86 1.32
CA ASP A 70 8.83 -2.53 1.35
C ASP A 70 7.68 -1.54 1.06
N ILE A 71 7.76 -0.31 1.62
CA ILE A 71 6.80 0.76 1.35
C ILE A 71 6.83 1.17 -0.14
N VAL A 72 8.01 1.46 -0.68
CA VAL A 72 8.17 1.91 -2.08
C VAL A 72 7.75 0.83 -3.07
N VAL A 73 8.13 -0.42 -2.84
CA VAL A 73 7.72 -1.57 -3.67
C VAL A 73 6.21 -1.79 -3.58
N GLY A 74 5.63 -1.64 -2.38
CA GLY A 74 4.18 -1.65 -2.19
C GLY A 74 3.50 -0.58 -3.03
N GLN A 75 3.93 0.68 -2.89
CA GLN A 75 3.36 1.82 -3.60
C GLN A 75 3.48 1.68 -5.12
N ALA A 76 4.62 1.19 -5.62
CA ALA A 76 4.83 0.90 -7.04
C ALA A 76 3.85 -0.16 -7.57
N LYS A 77 3.40 -1.08 -6.71
CA LYS A 77 2.37 -2.09 -7.01
C LYS A 77 0.94 -1.61 -6.71
N GLY A 78 0.75 -0.33 -6.38
CA GLY A 78 -0.54 0.24 -6.00
C GLY A 78 -1.06 -0.19 -4.62
N LYS A 79 -0.18 -0.73 -3.76
CA LYS A 79 -0.52 -1.25 -2.43
C LYS A 79 0.10 -0.40 -1.33
N THR A 80 -0.67 -0.07 -0.32
CA THR A 80 -0.18 0.59 0.90
C THR A 80 0.28 -0.48 1.87
N PHE A 81 1.55 -0.43 2.26
CA PHE A 81 2.12 -1.31 3.27
C PHE A 81 2.20 -0.58 4.61
N LEU A 82 1.67 -1.21 5.67
CA LEU A 82 1.72 -0.69 7.03
C LEU A 82 2.90 -1.34 7.76
N PRO A 83 4.03 -0.63 7.87
CA PRO A 83 5.24 -1.20 8.42
C PRO A 83 5.10 -1.42 9.91
N LEU A 84 5.69 -2.50 10.36
CA LEU A 84 5.64 -2.94 11.75
C LEU A 84 6.93 -2.57 12.52
N PRO A 85 6.90 -2.47 13.86
CA PRO A 85 8.10 -2.13 14.62
C PRO A 85 9.16 -3.24 14.52
N ILE A 86 10.44 -2.86 14.58
CA ILE A 86 11.58 -3.79 14.44
C ILE A 86 11.63 -4.75 15.64
N GLU A 87 11.23 -4.27 16.82
CA GLU A 87 11.24 -5.01 18.09
C GLU A 87 10.16 -6.13 18.15
N GLN A 88 9.44 -6.37 17.06
CA GLN A 88 8.37 -7.36 16.97
C GLN A 88 8.79 -8.81 17.21
N GLU A 89 10.05 -9.16 16.96
CA GLU A 89 10.53 -10.50 17.28
C GLU A 89 10.52 -10.75 18.80
N ARG A 90 10.71 -9.68 19.59
CA ARG A 90 10.67 -9.71 21.05
C ARG A 90 9.26 -9.59 21.65
N LEU A 91 8.22 -9.45 20.81
CA LEU A 91 6.83 -9.25 21.23
C LEU A 91 6.28 -10.48 21.97
N LYS A 92 6.73 -11.69 21.59
CA LYS A 92 6.39 -12.94 22.29
C LYS A 92 7.04 -13.06 23.66
N GLU A 93 8.18 -12.41 23.87
CA GLU A 93 8.95 -12.48 25.12
C GLU A 93 8.45 -11.44 26.12
N HIS A 94 8.25 -10.19 25.69
CA HIS A 94 7.79 -9.10 26.56
C HIS A 94 6.35 -9.29 27.10
N VAL A 95 5.47 -9.92 26.32
CA VAL A 95 4.09 -10.21 26.75
C VAL A 95 4.05 -11.34 27.79
N LYS A 96 4.98 -12.31 27.74
CA LYS A 96 5.04 -13.42 28.70
C LYS A 96 5.53 -12.99 30.08
N GLU A 97 6.36 -11.96 30.15
CA GLU A 97 6.94 -11.46 31.41
C GLU A 97 6.11 -10.32 32.05
N GLY A 98 4.99 -9.93 31.44
CA GLY A 98 4.11 -8.86 31.97
C GLY A 98 4.73 -7.47 31.99
N LYS A 99 5.97 -7.30 31.52
CA LYS A 99 6.68 -6.02 31.42
C LYS A 99 6.83 -5.62 29.95
N VAL A 100 5.79 -5.00 29.42
CA VAL A 100 5.92 -4.24 28.17
C VAL A 100 6.71 -2.96 28.48
N ASN A 101 7.90 -2.84 27.91
CA ASN A 101 8.76 -1.67 28.11
C ASN A 101 8.11 -0.40 27.54
N ARG A 102 8.27 0.74 28.24
CA ARG A 102 7.67 2.01 27.83
C ARG A 102 8.19 2.51 26.48
N SER A 103 9.45 2.21 26.14
CA SER A 103 10.01 2.46 24.81
C SER A 103 9.24 1.76 23.69
N PHE A 104 8.79 0.53 23.92
CA PHE A 104 8.02 -0.25 22.96
C PHE A 104 6.63 0.34 22.75
N ILE A 105 5.98 0.81 23.82
CA ILE A 105 4.70 1.53 23.72
C ILE A 105 4.86 2.78 22.85
N TYR A 106 5.89 3.59 23.09
CA TYR A 106 6.18 4.78 22.26
C TYR A 106 6.45 4.44 20.79
N ALA A 107 7.10 3.29 20.52
CA ALA A 107 7.29 2.82 19.15
C ALA A 107 5.96 2.45 18.48
N ILE A 108 5.03 1.81 19.20
CA ILE A 108 3.68 1.54 18.70
C ILE A 108 2.91 2.85 18.46
N GLU A 109 2.93 3.79 19.41
CA GLU A 109 2.27 5.09 19.27
C GLU A 109 2.75 5.84 18.02
N SER A 110 4.06 5.87 17.80
CA SER A 110 4.67 6.47 16.61
C SER A 110 4.17 5.81 15.31
N LEU A 111 4.00 4.49 15.31
CA LEU A 111 3.46 3.78 14.15
C LEU A 111 1.98 4.07 13.91
N VAL A 112 1.17 4.21 14.96
CA VAL A 112 -0.24 4.61 14.82
C VAL A 112 -0.34 5.98 14.15
N ILE A 113 0.54 6.92 14.49
CA ILE A 113 0.63 8.23 13.83
C ILE A 113 1.04 8.07 12.36
N ASP A 114 2.07 7.29 12.05
CA ASP A 114 2.51 7.05 10.67
C ASP A 114 1.41 6.39 9.83
N TRP A 115 0.72 5.39 10.39
CA TRP A 115 -0.34 4.65 9.72
C TRP A 115 -1.55 5.53 9.47
N SER A 116 -1.94 6.38 10.43
CA SER A 116 -3.08 7.28 10.27
C SER A 116 -2.86 8.26 9.12
N HIS A 117 -1.68 8.87 9.01
CA HIS A 117 -1.33 9.72 7.88
C HIS A 117 -1.35 8.97 6.54
N GLN A 118 -0.79 7.77 6.49
CA GLN A 118 -0.78 6.95 5.27
C GLN A 118 -2.19 6.54 4.83
N ILE A 119 -3.01 6.09 5.77
CA ILE A 119 -4.39 5.69 5.53
C ILE A 119 -5.24 6.89 5.09
N HIS A 120 -5.07 8.03 5.75
CA HIS A 120 -5.78 9.24 5.39
C HIS A 120 -5.48 9.67 3.95
N LYS A 121 -4.21 9.61 3.53
CA LYS A 121 -3.82 9.84 2.13
C LYS A 121 -4.53 8.89 1.15
N VAL A 122 -4.69 7.61 1.49
CA VAL A 122 -5.38 6.63 0.63
C VAL A 122 -6.88 6.95 0.54
N LEU A 123 -7.51 7.28 1.67
CA LEU A 123 -8.94 7.60 1.71
C LEU A 123 -9.25 8.88 0.92
N LEU A 124 -8.39 9.90 1.02
CA LEU A 124 -8.51 11.17 0.31
C LEU A 124 -8.20 11.12 -1.18
N ARG A 125 -7.63 10.03 -1.72
CA ARG A 125 -7.42 9.94 -3.18
C ARG A 125 -8.76 10.02 -3.89
N ASP A 126 -8.82 10.89 -4.88
CA ASP A 126 -10.03 11.17 -5.65
C ASP A 126 -9.85 10.79 -7.13
N SER A 127 -10.92 10.32 -7.77
CA SER A 127 -10.93 9.98 -9.19
C SER A 127 -10.79 11.22 -10.08
N SER A 128 -11.07 12.41 -9.55
CA SER A 128 -10.97 13.68 -10.26
C SER A 128 -9.53 14.17 -10.50
N GLN A 129 -8.52 13.59 -9.84
CA GLN A 129 -7.13 14.09 -9.94
C GLN A 129 -6.56 14.19 -11.37
N PRO A 130 -6.78 13.21 -12.28
CA PRO A 130 -6.37 13.34 -13.68
C PRO A 130 -7.07 14.52 -14.38
N LEU A 131 -8.36 14.74 -14.08
CA LEU A 131 -9.13 15.85 -14.64
C LEU A 131 -8.60 17.20 -14.15
N LEU A 132 -8.34 17.33 -12.84
CA LEU A 132 -7.74 18.53 -12.24
C LEU A 132 -6.34 18.82 -12.79
N SER A 133 -5.66 17.78 -13.28
CA SER A 133 -4.35 17.89 -13.95
C SER A 133 -4.47 18.26 -15.44
N GLY A 134 -5.69 18.56 -15.93
CA GLY A 134 -5.94 18.93 -17.32
C GLY A 134 -5.98 17.74 -18.29
N LEU A 135 -6.08 16.50 -17.79
CA LEU A 135 -6.27 15.31 -18.61
C LEU A 135 -7.76 15.09 -18.91
N HIS A 136 -8.04 14.29 -19.93
CA HIS A 136 -9.39 13.87 -20.31
C HIS A 136 -9.58 12.37 -20.02
N PRO A 137 -9.74 11.97 -18.75
CA PRO A 137 -9.90 10.56 -18.40
C PRO A 137 -11.21 10.01 -18.97
N THR A 138 -11.16 8.79 -19.52
CA THR A 138 -12.36 8.08 -19.98
C THR A 138 -13.05 7.38 -18.80
N PRO A 139 -14.34 6.97 -18.93
CA PRO A 139 -15.04 6.23 -17.87
C PRO A 139 -14.31 4.94 -17.42
N LEU A 140 -13.55 4.31 -18.32
CA LEU A 140 -12.72 3.15 -17.99
C LEU A 140 -11.61 3.48 -16.99
N VAL A 141 -11.00 4.67 -17.09
CA VAL A 141 -9.96 5.13 -16.17
C VAL A 141 -10.53 5.31 -14.76
N GLU A 142 -11.76 5.81 -14.64
CA GLU A 142 -12.44 5.95 -13.35
C GLU A 142 -12.79 4.58 -12.74
N LEU A 143 -13.26 3.63 -13.56
CA LEU A 143 -13.50 2.26 -13.09
C LEU A 143 -12.23 1.57 -12.58
N ASP A 144 -11.12 1.70 -13.30
CA ASP A 144 -9.84 1.14 -12.88
C ASP A 144 -9.31 1.80 -11.60
N PHE A 145 -9.52 3.11 -11.44
CA PHE A 145 -9.24 3.82 -10.20
C PHE A 145 -10.00 3.21 -9.02
N TRP A 146 -11.32 3.00 -9.14
CA TRP A 146 -12.13 2.45 -8.06
C TRP A 146 -11.75 1.00 -7.75
N LYS A 147 -11.49 0.16 -8.76
CA LYS A 147 -10.97 -1.21 -8.56
C LYS A 147 -9.66 -1.20 -7.78
N ALA A 148 -8.71 -0.35 -8.17
CA ALA A 148 -7.44 -0.21 -7.49
C ALA A 148 -7.60 0.30 -6.05
N LYS A 149 -8.49 1.27 -5.82
CA LYS A 149 -8.78 1.82 -4.48
C LYS A 149 -9.37 0.76 -3.57
N VAL A 150 -10.33 -0.04 -4.05
CA VAL A 150 -10.92 -1.16 -3.29
C VAL A 150 -9.87 -2.21 -2.93
N ALA A 151 -9.09 -2.68 -3.92
CA ALA A 151 -8.06 -3.68 -3.68
C ALA A 151 -7.00 -3.18 -2.67
N ASN A 152 -6.67 -1.89 -2.70
CA ASN A 152 -5.76 -1.32 -1.73
C ASN A 152 -6.37 -1.21 -0.32
N LEU A 153 -7.63 -0.77 -0.20
CA LEU A 153 -8.34 -0.72 1.08
C LEU A 153 -8.51 -2.11 1.70
N GLU A 154 -8.78 -3.13 0.89
CA GLU A 154 -8.82 -4.53 1.33
C GLU A 154 -7.46 -4.98 1.88
N ASN A 155 -6.39 -4.66 1.17
CA ASN A 155 -5.03 -4.95 1.60
C ASN A 155 -4.69 -4.28 2.94
N ILE A 156 -5.07 -3.01 3.13
CA ILE A 156 -4.87 -2.29 4.40
C ILE A 156 -5.69 -2.94 5.52
N TYR A 157 -6.97 -3.23 5.27
CA TYR A 157 -7.84 -3.90 6.22
C TYR A 157 -7.25 -5.24 6.68
N SER A 158 -6.78 -6.06 5.73
CA SER A 158 -6.17 -7.36 6.03
C SER A 158 -4.92 -7.23 6.91
N GLN A 159 -4.07 -6.22 6.67
CA GLN A 159 -2.89 -5.93 7.49
C GLN A 159 -3.28 -5.52 8.91
N LEU A 160 -4.29 -4.66 9.08
CA LEU A 160 -4.78 -4.23 10.39
C LEU A 160 -5.44 -5.38 11.18
N CYS A 161 -5.99 -6.37 10.49
CA CYS A 161 -6.59 -7.56 11.11
C CYS A 161 -5.58 -8.64 11.50
N THR A 162 -4.29 -8.47 11.20
CA THR A 162 -3.26 -9.46 11.57
C THR A 162 -3.16 -9.63 13.09
N PRO A 163 -2.84 -10.84 13.59
CA PRO A 163 -2.69 -11.08 15.03
C PRO A 163 -1.70 -10.13 15.71
N LYS A 164 -0.62 -9.76 15.00
CA LYS A 164 0.40 -8.83 15.51
C LYS A 164 -0.18 -7.44 15.78
N VAL A 165 -0.96 -6.89 14.84
CA VAL A 165 -1.58 -5.57 15.00
C VAL A 165 -2.66 -5.60 16.08
N LYS A 166 -3.42 -6.69 16.19
CA LYS A 166 -4.37 -6.91 17.29
C LYS A 166 -3.68 -6.89 18.66
N GLN A 167 -2.52 -7.54 18.78
CA GLN A 167 -1.71 -7.50 20.00
C GLN A 167 -1.21 -6.08 20.31
N MET A 168 -0.78 -5.32 19.30
CA MET A 168 -0.39 -3.91 19.50
C MET A 168 -1.56 -3.07 20.03
N ALA A 169 -2.77 -3.28 19.52
CA ALA A 169 -3.97 -2.60 20.02
C ALA A 169 -4.27 -2.96 21.49
N GLN A 170 -4.15 -4.23 21.85
CA GLN A 170 -4.31 -4.68 23.25
C GLN A 170 -3.27 -4.05 24.18
N ILE A 171 -2.01 -3.92 23.73
CA ILE A 171 -0.94 -3.27 24.50
C ILE A 171 -1.28 -1.79 24.74
N LEU A 172 -1.74 -1.07 23.71
CA LEU A 172 -2.15 0.33 23.85
C LEU A 172 -3.32 0.48 24.83
N GLU A 173 -4.29 -0.43 24.78
CA GLU A 173 -5.45 -0.45 25.69
C GLU A 173 -5.02 -0.71 27.15
N GLN A 174 -4.22 -1.75 27.39
CA GLN A 174 -3.73 -2.09 28.74
C GLN A 174 -2.84 -1.01 29.33
N ALA A 175 -2.08 -0.30 28.49
CA ALA A 175 -1.24 0.81 28.90
C ALA A 175 -1.99 2.13 29.12
N ASN A 176 -3.31 2.18 28.88
CA ASN A 176 -4.12 3.40 28.83
C ASN A 176 -3.47 4.50 27.94
N SER A 177 -2.94 4.10 26.79
CA SER A 177 -2.31 5.03 25.85
C SER A 177 -3.36 5.95 25.22
N SER A 178 -3.03 7.24 25.11
CA SER A 178 -3.84 8.23 24.41
C SER A 178 -4.03 7.91 22.92
N TYR A 179 -3.15 7.08 22.33
CA TYR A 179 -3.21 6.69 20.92
C TYR A 179 -4.11 5.48 20.64
N PHE A 180 -4.66 4.83 21.67
CA PHE A 180 -5.65 3.76 21.46
C PHE A 180 -6.92 4.27 20.77
N VAL A 181 -7.41 5.46 21.13
CA VAL A 181 -8.60 6.06 20.51
C VAL A 181 -8.33 6.42 19.03
N PRO A 182 -7.27 7.15 18.66
CA PRO A 182 -6.87 7.37 17.27
C PRO A 182 -6.74 6.08 16.45
N PHE A 183 -6.18 5.01 17.04
CA PHE A 183 -6.09 3.71 16.36
C PHE A 183 -7.48 3.16 16.00
N LYS A 184 -8.44 3.21 16.92
CA LYS A 184 -9.82 2.76 16.67
C LYS A 184 -10.52 3.61 15.60
N GLU A 185 -10.36 4.93 15.65
CA GLU A 185 -10.97 5.82 14.65
C GLU A 185 -10.37 5.63 13.25
N MET A 186 -9.06 5.41 13.17
CA MET A 186 -8.38 5.04 11.92
C MET A 186 -8.90 3.71 11.37
N PHE A 187 -9.05 2.69 12.22
CA PHE A 187 -9.61 1.39 11.81
C PHE A 187 -11.06 1.54 11.32
N LYS A 188 -11.89 2.29 12.06
CA LYS A 188 -13.27 2.61 11.69
C LYS A 188 -13.34 3.33 10.34
N SER A 189 -12.45 4.29 10.08
CA SER A 189 -12.38 5.01 8.81
C SER A 189 -12.12 4.08 7.63
N ILE A 190 -11.25 3.07 7.80
CA ILE A 190 -11.03 2.02 6.80
C ILE A 190 -12.29 1.19 6.58
N VAL A 191 -12.95 0.73 7.66
CA VAL A 191 -14.18 -0.07 7.55
C VAL A 191 -15.28 0.71 6.84
N THR A 192 -15.50 1.98 7.20
CA THR A 192 -16.48 2.85 6.56
C THR A 192 -16.14 3.13 5.09
N GLY A 193 -14.86 3.31 4.76
CA GLY A 193 -14.42 3.50 3.37
C GLY A 193 -14.50 2.22 2.52
N PHE A 194 -14.36 1.06 3.14
CA PHE A 194 -14.31 -0.25 2.48
C PHE A 194 -15.68 -0.92 2.32
N TYR A 195 -16.55 -0.80 3.32
CA TYR A 195 -17.82 -1.53 3.39
C TYR A 195 -18.83 -1.16 2.28
N PRO A 196 -19.06 0.13 1.94
CA PRO A 196 -19.94 0.50 0.83
C PRO A 196 -19.46 -0.05 -0.52
N LEU A 197 -18.14 -0.08 -0.72
CA LEU A 197 -17.52 -0.50 -1.99
C LEU A 197 -17.56 -2.01 -2.21
N THR A 198 -17.71 -2.80 -1.14
CA THR A 198 -17.69 -4.28 -1.20
C THR A 198 -19.06 -4.94 -1.06
N ASN A 199 -20.09 -4.16 -0.70
CA ASN A 199 -21.47 -4.60 -0.64
C ASN A 199 -21.94 -5.15 -2.00
N VAL A 200 -22.85 -6.13 -1.98
CA VAL A 200 -23.45 -6.79 -3.16
C VAL A 200 -23.98 -5.76 -4.16
N ARG A 201 -24.50 -4.63 -3.67
CA ARG A 201 -24.98 -3.51 -4.51
C ARG A 201 -23.87 -2.81 -5.29
N GLY A 202 -22.68 -2.62 -4.71
CA GLY A 202 -21.51 -2.03 -5.39
C GLY A 202 -20.81 -3.01 -6.36
N ARG A 203 -20.82 -4.30 -6.02
CA ARG A 203 -20.37 -5.37 -6.94
C ARG A 203 -21.33 -5.59 -8.11
N ALA A 204 -22.63 -5.55 -7.87
CA ALA A 204 -23.65 -5.62 -8.92
C ALA A 204 -23.58 -4.40 -9.83
N ALA A 205 -23.43 -3.19 -9.28
CA ALA A 205 -23.24 -1.98 -10.08
C ALA A 205 -21.99 -2.06 -10.96
N SER A 206 -20.84 -2.48 -10.43
CA SER A 206 -19.60 -2.60 -11.22
C SER A 206 -19.66 -3.68 -12.31
N ASN A 207 -20.34 -4.81 -12.06
CA ASN A 207 -20.58 -5.83 -13.09
C ASN A 207 -21.60 -5.38 -14.15
N GLU A 208 -22.71 -4.74 -13.76
CA GLU A 208 -23.69 -4.16 -14.69
C GLU A 208 -23.04 -3.09 -15.59
N ILE A 209 -22.16 -2.24 -15.04
CA ILE A 209 -21.44 -1.22 -15.81
C ILE A 209 -20.47 -1.87 -16.82
N LEU A 210 -19.76 -2.95 -16.43
CA LEU A 210 -18.87 -3.68 -17.32
C LEU A 210 -19.64 -4.35 -18.48
N ASP A 211 -20.79 -4.95 -18.18
CA ASP A 211 -21.64 -5.57 -19.20
C ASP A 211 -22.17 -4.50 -20.19
N VAL A 212 -22.60 -3.34 -19.69
CA VAL A 212 -23.08 -2.24 -20.52
C VAL A 212 -21.97 -1.62 -21.39
N LEU A 213 -20.75 -1.46 -20.85
CA LEU A 213 -19.60 -0.95 -21.63
C LEU A 213 -19.06 -1.97 -22.63
N SER A 214 -19.30 -3.27 -22.43
CA SER A 214 -18.92 -4.34 -23.36
C SER A 214 -19.95 -4.57 -24.48
N SER A 215 -21.18 -4.08 -24.31
CA SER A 215 -22.25 -4.20 -25.28
C SER A 215 -22.02 -3.22 -26.45
N PRO A 216 -22.17 -3.62 -27.72
CA PRO A 216 -22.13 -2.68 -28.83
C PRO A 216 -23.33 -1.74 -28.69
N CYS A 217 -23.08 -0.49 -28.29
CA CYS A 217 -24.13 0.51 -28.04
C CYS A 217 -25.04 0.69 -29.27
N ALA A 218 -26.18 0.01 -29.28
CA ALA A 218 -27.27 0.20 -30.25
C ALA A 218 -28.32 1.23 -29.78
N GLY A 219 -28.16 1.82 -28.59
CA GLY A 219 -29.10 2.79 -28.01
C GLY A 219 -28.38 4.06 -27.58
N GLY A 220 -28.84 5.21 -28.07
CA GLY A 220 -28.21 6.53 -27.92
C GLY A 220 -28.06 7.07 -26.50
N ALA A 221 -27.65 8.34 -26.42
CA ALA A 221 -27.15 9.07 -25.24
C ALA A 221 -27.96 8.94 -23.92
N ALA A 222 -29.24 8.57 -23.98
CA ALA A 222 -30.09 8.35 -22.80
C ALA A 222 -29.69 7.11 -21.96
N MET A 223 -29.13 6.06 -22.56
CA MET A 223 -28.62 4.90 -21.81
C MET A 223 -27.30 5.20 -21.09
N CYS A 224 -26.47 6.08 -21.64
CA CYS A 224 -25.27 6.56 -20.94
C CYS A 224 -25.65 7.30 -19.64
N PHE A 225 -26.68 8.14 -19.67
CA PHE A 225 -27.05 8.98 -18.52
C PHE A 225 -27.53 8.16 -17.31
N THR A 226 -28.31 7.10 -17.53
CA THR A 226 -28.82 6.23 -16.46
C THR A 226 -27.73 5.36 -15.83
N VAL A 227 -26.80 4.88 -16.63
CA VAL A 227 -25.64 4.09 -16.17
C VAL A 227 -24.69 4.97 -15.36
N LEU A 228 -24.38 6.16 -15.86
CA LEU A 228 -23.52 7.13 -15.18
C LEU A 228 -24.14 7.65 -13.89
N ASN A 229 -25.47 7.83 -13.83
CA ASN A 229 -26.15 8.21 -12.59
C ASN A 229 -26.08 7.08 -11.53
N ARG A 230 -26.22 5.80 -11.92
CA ARG A 230 -26.01 4.66 -11.01
C ARG A 230 -24.56 4.52 -10.53
N VAL A 231 -23.58 4.82 -11.39
CA VAL A 231 -22.16 4.88 -11.00
C VAL A 231 -21.96 6.00 -9.97
N CYS A 232 -22.47 7.19 -10.24
CA CYS A 232 -22.41 8.35 -9.33
C CYS A 232 -23.07 8.06 -7.97
N GLU A 233 -24.25 7.42 -7.95
CA GLU A 233 -24.95 7.03 -6.72
C GLU A 233 -24.18 5.97 -5.90
N SER A 234 -23.42 5.10 -6.57
CA SER A 234 -22.68 4.01 -5.91
C SER A 234 -21.29 4.42 -5.42
N PHE A 235 -20.66 5.41 -6.07
CA PHE A 235 -19.25 5.79 -5.83
C PHE A 235 -19.05 7.22 -5.29
N GLY A 236 -20.11 8.04 -5.21
CA GLY A 236 -20.06 9.40 -4.64
C GLY A 236 -19.85 10.52 -5.67
N CYS A 237 -20.45 11.67 -5.39
CA CYS A 237 -20.92 12.72 -6.31
C CYS A 237 -19.90 13.54 -7.14
N HIS A 238 -18.69 13.06 -7.45
CA HIS A 238 -17.78 13.82 -8.34
C HIS A 238 -17.91 13.49 -9.84
N CYS A 239 -18.83 12.60 -10.22
CA CYS A 239 -18.93 12.12 -11.61
C CYS A 239 -19.82 13.00 -12.54
N TYR A 240 -20.42 14.09 -12.02
CA TYR A 240 -21.15 15.08 -12.83
C TYR A 240 -20.24 15.95 -13.72
N ILE A 241 -19.02 16.24 -13.28
CA ILE A 241 -18.10 17.13 -14.01
C ILE A 241 -17.53 16.45 -15.27
N LEU A 242 -17.38 15.11 -15.24
CA LEU A 242 -16.76 14.35 -16.32
C LEU A 242 -17.61 14.24 -17.59
N LEU A 243 -18.94 14.29 -17.47
CA LEU A 243 -19.84 14.18 -18.64
C LEU A 243 -20.13 15.51 -19.31
N PHE A 244 -20.36 16.58 -18.55
CA PHE A 244 -20.71 17.88 -19.15
C PHE A 244 -19.50 18.56 -19.80
N GLY A 245 -18.28 18.30 -19.31
CA GLY A 245 -17.06 18.86 -19.90
C GLY A 245 -16.69 18.31 -21.28
N GLN A 246 -17.18 17.12 -21.66
CA GLN A 246 -16.86 16.48 -22.94
C GLN A 246 -17.95 16.71 -24.02
N TYR A 247 -19.15 17.13 -23.62
CA TYR A 247 -20.29 17.32 -24.54
C TYR A 247 -20.74 18.77 -24.73
N GLY A 248 -20.11 19.76 -24.09
CA GLY A 248 -20.31 21.17 -24.42
C GLY A 248 -21.78 21.61 -24.47
N LEU A 249 -22.59 21.18 -23.50
CA LEU A 249 -23.94 21.70 -23.31
C LEU A 249 -23.90 22.70 -22.16
N GLY A 250 -23.64 23.96 -22.52
CA GLY A 250 -24.08 25.14 -21.78
C GLY A 250 -25.50 25.50 -22.16
#